data_AF-A0A7C8YRU6-F1
#
_entry.id   AF-A0A7C8YRU6-F1
#
_cell.length_a   1.000
_cell.length_b   1.000
_cell.length_c   1.000
_cell.angle_alpha   90.00
_cell.angle_beta   90.00
_cell.angle_gamma   90.00
#
_symmetry.space_group_name_H-M   'P 1'
#
loop_
_entity.id
_entity.type
_entity.pdbx_description
1 polymer ?
#
loop_
_entity_poly.entity_id
_entity_poly.type
_entity_poly.pdbx_seq_one_letter_code
_entity_poly.pdbx_strand_id
1 'polypeptide(L)'
;RINGTLTRILQDYVTTRILGIGREFKGLYVLKDKPLVGVDNNLQHIIQKLLAVDKHKLCLAGSADRHPKLSDFELWHQRLGHAPYDKLKHLSKLQLQAEGNKICVTCPMAKFTRLPFQLSSSRSNATCELIHMDIWGPYRVPTYKHYRYFLTLVDDCTRATWV
;
A
#
# COMPACT_ATOMS: atom_id res chain seq x y z
N ARG A 1 12.95 -27.34 -27.66
CA ARG A 1 13.25 -26.83 -26.30
C ARG A 1 12.44 -25.56 -26.11
N ILE A 2 11.25 -25.66 -25.48
CA ILE A 2 10.27 -24.55 -25.43
C ILE A 2 10.68 -23.60 -24.31
N ASN A 3 10.75 -22.30 -24.61
CA ASN A 3 11.11 -21.22 -23.69
C ASN A 3 10.14 -21.18 -22.49
N GLY A 4 10.48 -21.89 -21.41
CA GLY A 4 9.68 -21.93 -20.20
C GLY A 4 9.78 -20.60 -19.47
N THR A 5 8.70 -19.80 -19.51
CA THR A 5 8.60 -18.63 -18.64
C THR A 5 8.51 -19.14 -17.21
N LEU A 6 9.47 -18.76 -16.35
CA LEU A 6 9.43 -19.13 -14.94
C LEU A 6 8.17 -18.50 -14.31
N THR A 7 7.34 -19.33 -13.70
CA THR A 7 6.11 -18.90 -13.04
C THR A 7 6.21 -19.21 -11.56
N ARG A 8 5.72 -18.30 -10.72
CA ARG A 8 5.70 -18.46 -9.27
C ARG A 8 4.26 -18.29 -8.77
N ILE A 9 3.80 -19.27 -8.01
CA ILE A 9 2.47 -19.25 -7.40
C ILE A 9 2.56 -18.45 -6.10
N LEU A 10 1.73 -17.41 -5.99
CA LEU A 10 1.48 -16.71 -4.73
C LEU A 10 0.31 -17.40 -4.05
N GLN A 11 0.55 -17.94 -2.86
CA GLN A 11 -0.42 -18.73 -2.11
C GLN A 11 -0.51 -18.18 -0.69
N ASP A 12 -1.74 -18.09 -0.18
CA ASP A 12 -2.00 -17.80 1.22
C ASP A 12 -1.50 -18.97 2.08
N TYR A 13 -0.66 -18.67 3.07
CA TYR A 13 -0.03 -19.69 3.92
C TYR A 13 -1.03 -20.39 4.85
N VAL A 14 -2.11 -19.72 5.24
CA VAL A 14 -3.12 -20.24 6.17
C VAL A 14 -4.20 -21.01 5.42
N THR A 15 -4.73 -20.41 4.35
CA THR A 15 -5.86 -21.00 3.62
C THR A 15 -5.43 -21.93 2.48
N THR A 16 -4.14 -21.96 2.14
CA THR A 16 -3.58 -22.64 0.96
C THR A 16 -4.20 -22.17 -0.38
N ARG A 17 -4.96 -21.06 -0.36
CA ARG A 17 -5.60 -20.52 -1.55
C ARG A 17 -4.58 -19.85 -2.45
N ILE A 18 -4.64 -20.13 -3.74
CA ILE A 18 -3.82 -19.41 -4.73
C ILE A 18 -4.35 -17.97 -4.86
N LEU A 19 -3.50 -17.01 -4.50
CA LEU A 19 -3.75 -15.57 -4.62
C LEU A 19 -3.44 -15.07 -6.03
N GLY A 20 -2.49 -15.69 -6.72
CA GLY A 20 -2.28 -15.50 -8.14
C GLY A 20 -0.98 -16.12 -8.67
N ILE A 21 -0.74 -15.99 -9.97
CA ILE A 21 0.44 -16.58 -10.63
C ILE A 21 1.31 -15.43 -11.19
N GLY A 22 2.47 -15.24 -10.58
CA GLY A 22 3.50 -14.32 -11.04
C GLY A 22 4.28 -14.91 -12.19
N ARG A 23 4.55 -14.12 -13.23
CA ARG A 23 5.44 -14.48 -14.34
C ARG A 23 6.75 -13.73 -14.19
N GLU A 24 7.87 -14.42 -14.34
CA GLU A 24 9.17 -13.77 -14.29
C GLU A 24 9.40 -12.91 -15.55
N PHE A 25 9.82 -11.67 -15.34
CA PHE A 25 10.29 -10.77 -16.37
C PHE A 25 11.50 -9.99 -15.85
N LYS A 26 12.66 -10.14 -16.50
CA LYS A 26 13.93 -9.52 -16.07
C LYS A 26 14.24 -9.74 -14.57
N GLY A 27 13.97 -10.94 -14.03
CA GLY A 27 14.20 -11.27 -12.61
C GLY A 27 13.17 -10.68 -11.63
N LEU A 28 12.09 -10.06 -12.11
CA LEU A 28 10.94 -9.62 -11.31
C LEU A 28 9.76 -10.55 -11.55
N TYR A 29 9.02 -10.93 -10.51
CA TYR A 29 7.76 -11.66 -10.67
C TYR A 29 6.61 -10.67 -10.81
N VAL A 30 6.04 -10.60 -12.02
CA VAL A 30 4.90 -9.72 -12.32
C VAL A 30 3.62 -10.53 -12.18
N LEU A 31 2.77 -10.13 -11.23
CA LEU A 31 1.42 -10.66 -11.10
C LEU A 31 0.56 -10.05 -12.20
N LYS A 32 -0.12 -10.89 -13.01
CA LYS A 32 -1.11 -10.37 -13.95
C LYS A 32 -2.37 -10.04 -13.16
N ASP A 33 -2.74 -8.77 -13.13
CA ASP A 33 -3.96 -8.33 -12.45
C ASP A 33 -5.21 -8.95 -13.10
N LYS A 34 -6.19 -9.26 -12.26
CA LYS A 34 -7.59 -9.21 -12.68
C LYS A 34 -7.95 -7.72 -12.83
N PRO A 35 -8.71 -7.32 -13.87
CA PRO A 35 -9.10 -5.91 -14.01
C PRO A 35 -9.69 -5.41 -12.70
N LEU A 36 -9.31 -4.19 -12.30
CA LEU A 36 -9.77 -3.52 -11.08
C LEU A 36 -11.28 -3.23 -11.18
N VAL A 37 -12.10 -4.26 -11.02
CA VAL A 37 -13.55 -4.14 -10.90
C VAL A 37 -13.83 -3.61 -9.50
N GLY A 38 -14.30 -2.36 -9.41
CA GLY A 38 -14.74 -1.75 -8.14
C GLY A 38 -14.09 -0.44 -7.74
N VAL A 39 -13.33 0.23 -8.62
CA VAL A 39 -12.84 1.59 -8.35
C VAL A 39 -13.94 2.60 -8.69
N ASP A 40 -14.29 3.47 -7.76
CA ASP A 40 -15.30 4.52 -7.95
C ASP A 40 -15.04 5.36 -9.21
N ASN A 41 -16.10 5.71 -9.94
CA ASN A 41 -16.04 6.40 -11.25
C ASN A 41 -15.16 7.67 -11.24
N ASN A 42 -15.08 8.38 -10.10
CA ASN A 42 -14.23 9.57 -9.94
C ASN A 42 -12.73 9.22 -9.87
N LEU A 43 -12.36 8.12 -9.21
CA LEU A 43 -10.98 7.68 -9.13
C LEU A 43 -10.55 7.01 -10.44
N GLN A 44 -11.46 6.32 -11.14
CA GLN A 44 -11.20 5.85 -12.51
C GLN A 44 -10.86 6.99 -13.45
N HIS A 45 -11.56 8.12 -13.38
CA HIS A 45 -11.30 9.27 -14.24
C HIS A 45 -9.96 9.97 -13.92
N ILE A 46 -9.58 10.03 -12.63
CA ILE A 46 -8.27 10.56 -12.22
C ILE A 46 -7.16 9.62 -12.67
N ILE A 47 -7.32 8.30 -12.45
CA ILE A 47 -6.41 7.28 -12.96
C ILE A 47 -6.31 7.46 -14.47
N GLN A 48 -7.40 7.38 -15.24
CA GLN A 48 -7.44 7.56 -16.70
C GLN A 48 -6.73 8.83 -17.17
N LYS A 49 -6.91 9.97 -16.49
CA LYS A 49 -6.18 11.22 -16.79
C LYS A 49 -4.68 11.08 -16.51
N LEU A 50 -4.28 10.49 -15.39
CA LEU A 50 -2.88 10.20 -15.09
C LEU A 50 -2.28 9.18 -16.09
N LEU A 51 -3.09 8.26 -16.62
CA LEU A 51 -2.68 7.33 -17.67
C LEU A 51 -2.56 8.00 -19.05
N ALA A 52 -3.37 9.04 -19.30
CA ALA A 52 -3.43 9.75 -20.58
C ALA A 52 -2.32 10.80 -20.73
N VAL A 53 -1.75 11.31 -19.63
CA VAL A 53 -0.65 12.28 -19.63
C VAL A 53 0.67 11.63 -20.07
N ASP A 54 0.80 10.31 -20.00
CA ASP A 54 1.98 9.59 -20.44
C ASP A 54 1.60 8.46 -21.41
N LYS A 55 1.68 8.74 -22.72
CA LYS A 55 1.57 7.71 -23.78
C LYS A 55 2.66 6.63 -23.65
N HIS A 56 3.61 6.78 -22.72
CA HIS A 56 4.56 5.76 -22.34
C HIS A 56 4.07 4.92 -21.14
N LYS A 57 3.39 3.83 -21.49
CA LYS A 57 3.46 2.53 -20.80
C LYS A 57 3.23 2.58 -19.30
N LEU A 58 1.96 2.81 -18.99
CA LEU A 58 1.35 2.13 -17.88
C LEU A 58 1.54 0.61 -17.96
N CYS A 59 2.04 0.02 -16.88
CA CYS A 59 1.86 -1.40 -16.61
C CYS A 59 0.41 -1.71 -16.17
N LEU A 60 -0.60 -1.17 -16.87
CA LEU A 60 -1.94 -1.77 -16.86
C LEU A 60 -2.03 -2.66 -18.10
N ALA A 61 -2.06 -3.96 -17.85
CA ALA A 61 -2.06 -4.99 -18.88
C ALA A 61 -3.30 -4.86 -19.79
N GLY A 62 -3.06 -4.78 -21.11
CA GLY A 62 -4.12 -4.73 -22.10
C GLY A 62 -3.64 -4.71 -23.56
N SER A 63 -2.57 -5.42 -23.91
CA SER A 63 -2.31 -5.79 -25.31
C SER A 63 -1.24 -6.87 -25.38
N ALA A 64 -1.51 -7.93 -26.14
CA ALA A 64 -0.54 -8.97 -26.47
C ALA A 64 0.69 -8.35 -27.17
N ASP A 65 1.86 -8.89 -26.85
CA ASP A 65 3.09 -8.84 -27.64
C ASP A 65 3.89 -7.52 -27.79
N ARG A 66 3.71 -6.53 -26.91
CA ARG A 66 4.68 -5.40 -26.83
C ARG A 66 5.23 -5.20 -25.43
N HIS A 67 6.26 -5.97 -25.08
CA HIS A 67 7.04 -5.79 -23.84
C HIS A 67 7.47 -4.33 -23.63
N PRO A 68 7.19 -3.70 -22.47
CA PRO A 68 7.79 -2.44 -22.08
C PRO A 68 9.32 -2.49 -22.13
N LYS A 69 9.93 -1.64 -22.96
CA LYS A 69 11.36 -1.37 -22.89
C LYS A 69 11.59 -0.52 -21.64
N LEU A 70 11.64 -1.18 -20.48
CA LEU A 70 12.04 -0.55 -19.23
C LEU A 70 13.52 -0.19 -19.33
N SER A 71 13.87 1.05 -18.99
CA SER A 71 15.27 1.44 -18.83
C SER A 71 15.87 0.78 -17.59
N ASP A 72 17.19 0.71 -17.54
CA ASP A 72 17.89 0.10 -16.40
C ASP A 72 17.59 0.85 -15.10
N PHE A 73 17.39 2.17 -15.18
CA PHE A 73 16.98 3.00 -14.05
C PHE A 73 15.63 2.56 -13.45
N GLU A 74 14.61 2.35 -14.30
CA GLU A 74 13.28 1.92 -13.88
C GLU A 74 13.28 0.47 -13.37
N LEU A 75 14.09 -0.40 -13.97
CA LEU A 75 14.24 -1.78 -13.52
C LEU A 75 14.83 -1.85 -12.11
N TRP A 76 15.88 -1.07 -11.84
CA TRP A 76 16.50 -1.02 -10.51
C TRP A 76 15.63 -0.33 -9.47
N HIS A 77 14.86 0.68 -9.88
CA HIS A 77 13.82 1.28 -9.04
C HIS A 77 12.82 0.22 -8.53
N GLN A 78 12.32 -0.64 -9.42
CA GLN A 78 11.39 -1.72 -9.06
C GLN A 78 12.06 -2.82 -8.22
N ARG A 79 13.28 -3.24 -8.57
CA ARG A 79 14.03 -4.28 -7.82
C ARG A 79 14.37 -3.88 -6.39
N LEU A 80 14.56 -2.58 -6.14
CA LEU A 80 14.90 -2.05 -4.82
C LEU A 80 13.66 -1.57 -4.04
N GLY A 81 12.47 -2.08 -4.37
CA GLY A 81 11.25 -1.79 -3.64
C GLY A 81 10.78 -0.35 -3.81
N HIS A 82 10.87 0.20 -5.03
CA HIS A 82 10.48 1.56 -5.35
C HIS A 82 11.29 2.64 -4.61
N ALA A 83 12.59 2.39 -4.45
CA ALA A 83 13.53 3.33 -3.85
C ALA A 83 13.47 4.71 -4.56
N PRO A 84 13.54 5.84 -3.82
CA PRO A 84 13.50 7.17 -4.41
C PRO A 84 14.59 7.34 -5.49
N TYR A 85 14.24 7.95 -6.61
CA TYR A 85 15.16 8.13 -7.74
C TYR A 85 16.44 8.88 -7.34
N ASP A 86 16.36 9.84 -6.43
CA ASP A 86 17.53 10.54 -5.92
C ASP A 86 18.48 9.65 -5.13
N LYS A 87 17.97 8.61 -4.44
CA LYS A 87 18.81 7.63 -3.77
C LYS A 87 19.44 6.64 -4.76
N LEU A 88 18.74 6.31 -5.84
CA LEU A 88 19.26 5.41 -6.88
C LEU A 88 20.47 6.01 -7.63
N LYS A 89 20.48 7.33 -7.85
CA LYS A 89 21.61 8.05 -8.48
C LYS A 89 22.92 7.89 -7.71
N HIS A 90 22.84 7.70 -6.38
CA HIS A 90 24.03 7.52 -5.54
C HIS A 90 24.56 6.07 -5.52
N LEU A 91 23.87 5.12 -6.15
CA LEU A 91 24.32 3.73 -6.25
C LEU A 91 25.35 3.60 -7.38
N SER A 92 26.58 4.08 -7.12
CA SER A 92 27.69 4.10 -8.07
C SER A 92 28.00 2.74 -8.71
N LYS A 93 27.78 1.64 -7.96
CA LYS A 93 27.95 0.26 -8.45
C LYS A 93 27.00 -0.11 -9.59
N LEU A 94 25.85 0.57 -9.72
CA LEU A 94 24.85 0.29 -10.74
C LEU A 94 25.03 1.14 -12.00
N GLN A 95 25.95 2.13 -11.99
CA GLN A 95 26.26 3.02 -13.12
C GLN A 95 25.01 3.56 -13.84
N LEU A 96 24.01 3.89 -13.03
CA LEU A 96 22.70 4.32 -13.50
C LEU A 96 22.77 5.73 -14.08
N GLN A 97 22.62 5.85 -15.40
CA GLN A 97 22.44 7.16 -16.01
C GLN A 97 21.09 7.73 -15.58
N ALA A 98 21.11 8.95 -15.05
CA ALA A 98 19.90 9.66 -14.65
C ALA A 98 19.07 10.00 -15.89
N GLU A 99 18.17 9.09 -16.27
CA GLU A 99 17.10 9.42 -17.19
C GLU A 99 16.08 10.29 -16.46
N GLY A 100 15.54 11.31 -17.13
CA GLY A 100 14.61 12.27 -16.55
C GLY A 100 13.46 11.61 -15.77
N ASN A 101 12.92 12.35 -14.79
CA ASN A 101 11.89 11.89 -13.85
C ASN A 101 10.69 11.24 -14.56
N LYS A 102 10.75 9.92 -14.77
CA LYS A 102 9.59 9.11 -15.11
C LYS A 102 8.78 8.92 -13.83
N ILE A 103 7.46 9.08 -13.93
CA ILE A 103 6.56 8.93 -12.79
C ILE A 103 6.21 7.44 -12.67
N CYS A 104 6.77 6.76 -11.66
CA CYS A 104 6.30 5.44 -11.30
C CYS A 104 4.89 5.53 -10.69
N VAL A 105 3.88 4.91 -11.32
CA VAL A 105 2.49 4.91 -10.83
C VAL A 105 2.31 4.17 -9.50
N THR A 106 3.14 3.15 -9.22
CA THR A 106 3.07 2.38 -7.99
C THR A 106 3.55 3.19 -6.78
N CYS A 107 4.53 4.07 -6.96
CA CYS A 107 5.07 4.92 -5.90
C CYS A 107 4.01 5.76 -5.16
N PRO A 108 3.21 6.60 -5.83
CA PRO A 108 2.20 7.41 -5.15
C PRO A 108 1.10 6.55 -4.52
N MET A 109 0.74 5.41 -5.13
CA MET A 109 -0.25 4.49 -4.55
C MET A 109 0.27 3.83 -3.28
N ALA A 110 1.52 3.36 -3.27
CA ALA A 110 2.14 2.73 -2.12
C ALA A 110 2.50 3.72 -1.01
N LYS A 111 2.78 4.98 -1.37
CA LYS A 111 3.11 6.08 -0.45
C LYS A 111 1.90 6.94 -0.09
N PHE A 112 0.70 6.56 -0.50
CA PHE A 112 -0.49 7.32 -0.19
C PHE A 112 -0.74 7.27 1.33
N THR A 113 -0.58 8.40 1.99
CA THR A 113 -0.99 8.57 3.38
C THR A 113 -2.48 8.84 3.43
N ARG A 114 -3.17 8.33 4.45
CA ARG A 114 -4.57 8.69 4.71
C ARG A 114 -4.68 10.22 4.74
N LEU A 115 -5.65 10.78 4.02
CA LEU A 115 -5.92 12.22 4.06
C LEU A 115 -6.16 12.66 5.51
N PRO A 116 -5.82 13.91 5.88
CA PRO A 116 -6.08 14.42 7.21
C PRO A 116 -7.55 14.21 7.61
N PHE A 117 -7.78 13.88 8.88
CA PHE A 117 -9.14 13.87 9.42
C PHE A 117 -9.69 15.28 9.40
N GLN A 118 -10.95 15.40 9.00
CA GLN A 118 -11.71 16.60 9.29
C GLN A 118 -11.78 16.77 10.81
N LEU A 119 -11.65 18.00 11.27
CA LEU A 119 -11.83 18.31 12.68
C LEU A 119 -13.27 17.93 13.07
N SER A 120 -13.42 17.08 14.08
CA SER A 120 -14.72 16.74 14.63
C SER A 120 -15.25 17.91 15.45
N SER A 121 -16.41 18.45 15.08
CA SER A 121 -17.16 19.41 15.91
C SER A 121 -18.08 18.72 16.92
N SER A 122 -18.18 17.38 16.88
CA SER A 122 -18.99 16.60 17.80
C SER A 122 -18.39 16.67 19.21
N ARG A 123 -19.12 17.33 20.11
CA ARG A 123 -18.92 17.28 21.56
C ARG A 123 -20.29 17.12 22.19
N SER A 124 -20.41 16.23 23.17
CA SER A 124 -21.63 16.15 23.98
C SER A 124 -21.85 17.44 24.77
N ASN A 125 -23.11 17.84 24.92
CA ASN A 125 -23.52 19.04 25.65
C ASN A 125 -23.95 18.74 27.09
N ALA A 126 -24.20 17.47 27.41
CA ALA A 126 -24.55 17.02 28.75
C ALA A 126 -23.62 15.93 29.27
N THR A 127 -23.42 15.91 30.58
CA THR A 127 -22.64 14.87 31.29
C THR A 127 -23.25 13.49 31.06
N CYS A 128 -22.39 12.51 30.74
CA CYS A 128 -22.77 11.12 30.45
C CYS A 128 -23.68 10.93 29.23
N GLU A 129 -23.81 11.94 28.35
CA GLU A 129 -24.52 11.81 27.08
C GLU A 129 -23.77 10.91 26.09
N LEU A 130 -22.44 10.96 26.11
CA LEU A 130 -21.55 10.12 25.30
C LEU A 130 -20.35 9.68 26.15
N ILE A 131 -20.18 8.36 26.28
CA ILE A 131 -19.05 7.75 26.98
C ILE A 131 -18.25 6.91 25.98
N HIS A 132 -16.95 7.20 25.88
CA HIS A 132 -16.00 6.39 25.12
C HIS A 132 -15.43 5.32 26.04
N MET A 133 -15.48 4.06 25.62
CA MET A 133 -14.98 2.93 26.39
C MET A 133 -13.90 2.19 25.60
N ASP A 134 -12.78 1.88 26.23
CA ASP A 134 -11.72 1.08 25.62
C ASP A 134 -11.16 0.05 26.62
N ILE A 135 -10.74 -1.10 26.11
CA ILE A 135 -10.11 -2.15 26.91
C ILE A 135 -8.66 -2.28 26.47
N TRP A 136 -7.76 -2.01 27.40
CA TRP A 136 -6.34 -2.14 27.17
C TRP A 136 -5.80 -3.42 27.84
N GLY A 137 -5.10 -4.28 27.08
CA GLY A 137 -4.42 -5.46 27.61
C GLY A 137 -4.30 -6.63 26.61
N PRO A 138 -3.75 -7.79 27.02
CA PRO A 138 -3.29 -8.11 28.37
C PRO A 138 -1.93 -7.47 28.71
N TYR A 139 -1.84 -6.84 29.89
CA TYR A 139 -0.59 -6.32 30.40
C TYR A 139 0.35 -7.44 30.88
N ARG A 140 1.66 -7.18 30.78
CA ARG A 140 2.70 -8.19 31.07
C ARG A 140 2.71 -8.58 32.54
N VAL A 141 2.55 -7.60 33.44
CA VAL A 141 2.58 -7.81 34.90
C VAL A 141 1.15 -7.76 35.43
N PRO A 142 0.63 -8.82 36.05
CA PRO A 142 -0.70 -8.78 36.63
C PRO A 142 -0.75 -7.88 37.88
N THR A 143 -1.94 -7.38 38.22
CA THR A 143 -2.19 -6.72 39.51
C THR A 143 -2.09 -7.72 40.67
N TYR A 144 -2.11 -7.24 41.92
CA TYR A 144 -2.16 -8.08 43.11
C TYR A 144 -3.31 -9.12 43.08
N LYS A 145 -4.43 -8.76 42.44
CA LYS A 145 -5.60 -9.64 42.24
C LYS A 145 -5.59 -10.41 40.92
N HIS A 146 -4.45 -10.48 40.24
CA HIS A 146 -4.24 -11.21 38.98
C HIS A 146 -4.96 -10.64 37.75
N TYR A 147 -5.50 -9.42 37.81
CA TYR A 147 -6.06 -8.75 36.62
C TYR A 147 -4.97 -8.30 35.66
N ARG A 148 -5.24 -8.39 34.36
CA ARG A 148 -4.30 -8.02 33.28
C ARG A 148 -4.87 -7.04 32.26
N TYR A 149 -6.11 -6.60 32.45
CA TYR A 149 -6.79 -5.68 31.56
C TYR A 149 -7.21 -4.45 32.35
N PHE A 150 -7.24 -3.32 31.66
CA PHE A 150 -7.73 -2.05 32.17
C PHE A 150 -8.90 -1.61 31.29
N LEU A 151 -9.99 -1.20 31.91
CA LEU A 151 -11.15 -0.63 31.21
C LEU A 151 -11.09 0.88 31.40
N THR A 152 -10.86 1.62 30.33
CA THR A 152 -10.91 3.08 30.37
C THR A 152 -12.30 3.54 29.94
N LEU A 153 -12.92 4.37 30.77
CA LEU A 153 -14.18 5.05 30.47
C LEU A 153 -13.90 6.55 30.43
N VAL A 154 -14.29 7.23 29.35
CA VAL A 154 -14.08 8.67 29.18
C VAL A 154 -15.40 9.32 28.84
N ASP A 155 -15.90 10.19 29.72
CA ASP A 155 -17.06 11.04 29.42
C ASP A 155 -16.66 12.14 28.42
N ASP A 156 -17.40 12.26 27.31
CA ASP A 156 -17.07 13.20 26.24
C ASP A 156 -17.27 14.68 26.66
N CYS A 157 -18.24 14.95 27.55
CA CYS A 157 -18.61 16.30 27.96
C CYS A 157 -17.58 16.87 28.94
N THR A 158 -17.38 16.16 30.06
CA THR A 158 -16.56 16.59 31.18
C THR A 158 -15.09 16.21 31.04
N ARG A 159 -14.77 15.28 30.13
CA ARG A 159 -13.44 14.65 30.02
C ARG A 159 -13.03 13.87 31.28
N ALA A 160 -13.97 13.59 32.18
CA ALA A 160 -13.74 12.70 33.31
C ALA A 160 -13.35 11.30 32.79
N THR A 161 -12.32 10.72 33.41
CA THR A 161 -11.77 9.43 33.02
C THR A 161 -11.75 8.49 34.22
N TRP A 162 -12.25 7.27 34.03
CA TRP A 162 -12.22 6.19 35.00
C TRP A 162 -11.42 5.01 34.44
N VAL A 163 -10.63 4.36 35.30
CA VAL A 163 -9.74 3.22 34.96
C VAL A 163 -9.91 2.13 36.01
#